data_AF-A0AAN9JJQ3-F1
#
_entry.id   AF-A0AAN9JJQ3-F1
#
_cell.length_a   1.000
_cell.length_b   1.000
_cell.length_c   1.000
_cell.angle_alpha   90.00
_cell.angle_beta   90.00
_cell.angle_gamma   90.00
#
_symmetry.space_group_name_H-M   'P 1'
#
loop_
_entity.id
_entity.type
_entity.pdbx_description
1 polymer ?
#
loop_
_entity_poly.entity_id
_entity_poly.type
_entity_poly.pdbx_seq_one_letter_code
_entity_poly.pdbx_strand_id
1 'polypeptide(L)'
;MELYKGETLSITITGHSLGATLALLVADDVSSCGPEVLRIVNSQDVITRVPSVFVSEEVERKLTSSKVGGGVLDMLDEYAHTGTELRVDTKMSPFLKPDADMACCHDLEAYLHLVDGFLASNSPFRPNAKRSLARLM
;
A
#
# COMPACT_ATOMS: atom_id res chain seq x y z
N MET A 1 -4.95 -2.90 -27.52
CA MET A 1 -4.35 -4.24 -27.25
C MET A 1 -4.05 -5.03 -28.53
N GLU A 2 -3.85 -4.40 -29.70
CA GLU A 2 -3.57 -5.15 -30.95
C GLU A 2 -2.19 -5.82 -30.97
N LEU A 3 -1.23 -5.28 -30.20
CA LEU A 3 0.14 -5.80 -30.12
C LEU A 3 0.24 -7.19 -29.46
N TYR A 4 -0.72 -7.55 -28.61
CA TYR A 4 -0.71 -8.78 -27.81
C TYR A 4 -1.94 -9.65 -28.11
N LYS A 5 -2.39 -9.62 -29.37
CA LYS A 5 -3.60 -10.31 -29.79
C LYS A 5 -3.43 -11.83 -29.68
N GLY A 6 -4.25 -12.46 -28.84
CA GLY A 6 -4.21 -13.91 -28.60
C GLY A 6 -3.50 -14.32 -27.30
N GLU A 7 -2.94 -13.36 -26.56
CA GLU A 7 -2.31 -13.62 -25.27
C GLU A 7 -3.26 -13.29 -24.10
N THR A 8 -3.07 -14.00 -22.97
CA THR A 8 -3.71 -13.63 -21.71
C THR A 8 -2.87 -12.55 -21.05
N LEU A 9 -3.44 -11.37 -20.85
CA LEU A 9 -2.75 -10.22 -20.27
C LEU A 9 -3.26 -9.94 -18.87
N SER A 10 -2.36 -9.48 -18.01
CA SER A 10 -2.66 -8.95 -16.68
C SER A 10 -2.02 -7.58 -16.50
N ILE A 11 -2.74 -6.64 -15.89
CA ILE A 11 -2.23 -5.32 -15.52
C ILE A 11 -2.09 -5.30 -14.01
N THR A 12 -0.91 -4.90 -13.52
CA THR A 12 -0.67 -4.71 -12.07
C THR A 12 -0.31 -3.26 -11.82
N ILE A 13 -1.06 -2.61 -10.93
CA ILE A 13 -0.83 -1.24 -10.51
C ILE A 13 -0.43 -1.28 -9.04
N THR A 14 0.66 -0.61 -8.68
CA THR A 14 1.22 -0.60 -7.33
C THR A 14 1.56 0.82 -6.91
N GLY A 15 1.51 1.08 -5.61
CA GLY A 15 1.84 2.37 -5.04
C GLY A 15 2.11 2.26 -3.54
N HIS A 16 2.80 3.27 -3.02
CA HIS A 16 3.13 3.42 -1.60
C HIS A 16 2.63 4.78 -1.10
N SER A 17 2.12 4.83 0.14
CA SER A 17 1.56 6.05 0.74
C SER A 17 0.47 6.64 -0.18
N LEU A 18 0.50 7.94 -0.49
CA LEU A 18 -0.42 8.58 -1.45
C LEU A 18 -0.45 7.88 -2.82
N GLY A 19 0.69 7.33 -3.27
CA GLY A 19 0.76 6.58 -4.52
C GLY A 19 -0.11 5.32 -4.50
N ALA A 20 -0.36 4.72 -3.33
CA ALA A 20 -1.22 3.55 -3.19
C ALA A 20 -2.71 3.91 -3.39
N THR A 21 -3.12 5.11 -2.95
CA THR A 21 -4.46 5.65 -3.23
C THR A 21 -4.64 5.92 -4.72
N LEU A 22 -3.66 6.55 -5.37
CA LEU A 22 -3.71 6.81 -6.81
C LEU A 22 -3.71 5.50 -7.61
N ALA A 23 -2.94 4.50 -7.18
CA ALA A 23 -2.94 3.17 -7.80
C ALA A 23 -4.33 2.53 -7.77
N LEU A 24 -5.07 2.65 -6.66
CA LEU A 24 -6.43 2.12 -6.56
C LEU A 24 -7.39 2.86 -7.49
N LEU A 25 -7.35 4.20 -7.52
CA LEU A 25 -8.19 5.00 -8.41
C LEU A 25 -7.98 4.63 -9.88
N VAL A 26 -6.72 4.49 -10.30
CA VAL A 26 -6.40 4.06 -11.67
C VAL A 26 -6.85 2.61 -11.91
N ALA A 27 -6.73 1.73 -10.92
CA ALA A 27 -7.18 0.34 -11.05
C ALA A 27 -8.71 0.23 -11.17
N ASP A 28 -9.44 1.08 -10.47
CA ASP A 28 -10.89 1.19 -10.55
C ASP A 28 -11.34 1.73 -11.91
N ASP A 29 -10.71 2.81 -12.40
CA ASP A 29 -10.98 3.38 -13.73
C ASP A 29 -10.69 2.39 -14.88
N VAL A 30 -9.68 1.53 -14.72
CA VAL A 30 -9.26 0.56 -15.74
C VAL A 30 -10.04 -0.76 -15.65
N SER A 31 -10.56 -1.14 -14.48
CA SER A 31 -11.24 -2.42 -14.29
C SER A 31 -12.73 -2.33 -14.61
N SER A 32 -13.23 -3.24 -15.43
CA SER A 32 -14.67 -3.34 -15.72
C SER A 32 -15.48 -4.06 -14.63
N CYS A 33 -14.81 -4.79 -13.72
CA CYS A 33 -15.46 -5.69 -12.75
C CYS A 33 -14.98 -5.44 -11.30
N GLY A 34 -14.34 -4.30 -11.04
CA GLY A 34 -13.65 -4.01 -9.79
C GLY A 34 -12.23 -4.60 -9.76
N PRO A 35 -11.25 -3.95 -9.12
CA PRO A 35 -9.88 -4.44 -9.04
C PRO A 35 -9.71 -5.50 -7.92
N GLU A 36 -8.85 -6.50 -8.14
CA GLU A 36 -8.35 -7.35 -7.06
C GLU A 36 -7.24 -6.62 -6.31
N VAL A 37 -7.47 -6.34 -5.03
CA VAL A 37 -6.58 -5.48 -4.23
C VAL A 37 -5.91 -6.29 -3.12
N LEU A 38 -4.57 -6.24 -3.07
CA LEU A 38 -3.75 -6.67 -1.94
C LEU A 38 -3.15 -5.45 -1.27
N ARG A 39 -3.42 -5.26 0.03
CA ARG A 39 -2.86 -4.18 0.83
C ARG A 39 -1.82 -4.72 1.80
N ILE A 40 -0.65 -4.14 1.80
CA ILE A 40 0.39 -4.45 2.80
C ILE A 40 0.33 -3.36 3.85
N VAL A 41 0.06 -3.72 5.10
CA VAL A 41 -0.09 -2.75 6.21
C VAL A 41 0.93 -3.05 7.29
N ASN A 42 1.63 -2.02 7.76
CA ASN A 42 2.54 -2.13 8.88
C ASN A 42 1.85 -1.71 10.18
N SER A 43 1.91 -2.56 11.21
CA SER A 43 1.27 -2.32 12.50
C SER A 43 1.78 -1.07 13.22
N GLN A 44 3.02 -0.65 12.95
CA GLN A 44 3.63 0.56 13.52
C GLN A 44 3.49 1.80 12.60
N ASP A 45 2.91 1.66 11.40
CA ASP A 45 2.68 2.78 10.49
C ASP A 45 1.25 3.30 10.64
N VAL A 46 1.13 4.49 11.22
CA VAL A 46 -0.16 5.18 11.38
C VAL A 46 -0.50 6.08 10.20
N ILE A 47 0.48 6.43 9.36
CA ILE A 47 0.30 7.35 8.22
C ILE A 47 -0.62 6.70 7.18
N THR A 48 -0.46 5.40 6.94
CA THR A 48 -1.34 4.63 6.04
C THR A 48 -2.75 4.40 6.58
N ARG A 49 -2.98 4.63 7.89
CA ARG A 49 -4.33 4.54 8.49
C ARG A 49 -5.13 5.82 8.37
N VAL A 50 -4.47 6.94 8.07
CA VAL A 50 -5.14 8.24 7.97
C VAL A 50 -4.80 8.93 6.64
N PRO A 51 -5.11 8.33 5.47
CA PRO A 51 -4.90 8.99 4.18
C PRO A 51 -5.62 10.35 4.10
N SER A 52 -6.80 10.44 4.74
CA SER A 52 -7.74 11.55 4.67
C SER A 52 -7.25 12.86 5.29
N VAL A 53 -6.24 12.86 6.18
CA VAL A 53 -5.72 14.09 6.82
C VAL A 53 -4.62 14.77 5.99
N PHE A 54 -3.97 14.03 5.08
CA PHE A 54 -2.80 14.52 4.33
C PHE A 54 -3.12 14.90 2.87
N VAL A 55 -4.36 14.73 2.42
CA VAL A 55 -4.79 15.19 1.10
C VAL A 55 -5.09 16.68 1.18
N SER A 56 -4.33 17.50 0.45
CA SER A 56 -4.58 18.94 0.34
C SER A 56 -5.97 19.20 -0.28
N GLU A 57 -6.71 20.18 0.22
CA GLU A 57 -8.03 20.59 -0.27
C GLU A 57 -8.04 20.83 -1.80
N GLU A 58 -6.91 21.18 -2.40
CA GLU A 58 -6.82 21.37 -3.85
C GLU A 58 -6.82 20.06 -4.66
N VAL A 59 -6.21 19.00 -4.11
CA VAL A 59 -6.27 17.65 -4.67
C VAL A 59 -7.67 17.10 -4.49
N GLU A 60 -8.28 17.31 -3.32
CA GLU A 60 -9.66 16.95 -3.03
C GLU A 60 -10.65 17.64 -3.98
N ARG A 61 -10.48 18.95 -4.22
CA ARG A 61 -11.33 19.74 -5.13
C ARG A 61 -11.20 19.32 -6.59
N LYS A 62 -10.00 18.93 -7.04
CA LYS A 62 -9.81 18.39 -8.39
C LYS A 62 -10.48 17.03 -8.55
N LEU A 63 -10.38 16.17 -7.54
CA LEU A 63 -10.94 14.82 -7.58
C LEU A 63 -12.47 14.80 -7.42
N THR A 64 -13.04 15.71 -6.61
CA THR A 64 -14.51 15.90 -6.48
C THR A 64 -15.15 16.61 -7.69
N SER A 65 -14.35 17.26 -8.54
CA SER A 65 -14.85 17.93 -9.77
C SER A 65 -15.04 16.97 -10.96
N SER A 66 -14.43 15.78 -10.90
CA SER A 66 -14.70 14.69 -11.83
C SER A 66 -16.03 14.05 -11.42
N LYS A 67 -17.00 14.01 -12.34
CA LYS A 67 -18.40 13.57 -12.13
C LYS A 67 -18.57 12.10 -11.65
N VAL A 68 -18.14 11.79 -10.44
CA VAL A 68 -18.49 10.57 -9.72
C VAL A 68 -19.11 11.02 -8.40
N GLY A 69 -20.42 10.83 -8.27
CA GLY A 69 -21.15 11.18 -7.05
C GLY A 69 -20.77 10.22 -5.93
N GLY A 70 -19.95 10.70 -4.99
CA GLY A 70 -19.34 9.92 -3.90
C GLY A 70 -17.87 10.28 -3.82
N GLY A 71 -17.51 11.27 -2.99
CA GLY A 71 -16.19 11.88 -3.00
C GLY A 71 -15.08 10.89 -2.67
N VAL A 72 -13.85 11.20 -3.07
CA VAL A 72 -12.62 10.46 -2.70
C VAL A 72 -12.50 10.18 -1.20
N LEU A 73 -13.16 10.96 -0.35
CA LEU A 73 -13.23 10.73 1.09
C LEU A 73 -13.99 9.44 1.44
N ASP A 74 -15.15 9.18 0.81
CA ASP A 74 -15.90 7.92 0.97
C ASP A 74 -15.09 6.74 0.44
N MET A 75 -14.40 6.94 -0.69
CA MET A 75 -13.55 5.89 -1.30
C MET A 75 -12.26 5.64 -0.49
N LEU A 76 -11.79 6.60 0.31
CA LEU A 76 -10.70 6.43 1.27
C LEU A 76 -11.14 5.67 2.55
N ASP A 77 -12.39 5.86 2.99
CA ASP A 77 -12.98 5.04 4.05
C ASP A 77 -13.28 3.60 3.55
N GLU A 78 -13.64 3.45 2.27
CA GLU A 78 -13.70 2.15 1.58
C GLU A 78 -12.29 1.57 1.32
N TYR A 79 -11.26 2.41 1.10
CA TYR A 79 -9.86 1.98 0.92
C TYR A 79 -9.39 1.21 2.14
N ALA A 80 -9.82 1.61 3.35
CA ALA A 80 -9.53 0.89 4.59
C ALA A 80 -10.13 -0.53 4.64
N HIS A 81 -11.25 -0.76 3.96
CA HIS A 81 -12.03 -2.00 4.01
C HIS A 81 -11.94 -2.87 2.75
N THR A 82 -11.36 -2.37 1.66
CA THR A 82 -11.34 -3.07 0.36
C THR A 82 -10.06 -3.87 0.17
N GLY A 83 -10.22 -5.14 -0.23
CA GLY A 83 -9.12 -6.03 -0.59
C GLY A 83 -8.65 -6.95 0.53
N THR A 84 -7.62 -7.75 0.24
CA THR A 84 -6.99 -8.65 1.21
C THR A 84 -5.85 -7.92 1.91
N GLU A 85 -5.79 -7.96 3.24
CA GLU A 85 -4.68 -7.38 4.01
C GLU A 85 -3.57 -8.41 4.28
N LEU A 86 -2.34 -8.04 3.94
CA LEU A 86 -1.13 -8.64 4.48
C LEU A 86 -0.57 -7.75 5.58
N ARG A 87 -0.79 -8.15 6.83
CA ARG A 87 -0.29 -7.41 7.99
C ARG A 87 1.15 -7.80 8.30
N VAL A 88 2.02 -6.81 8.35
CA VAL A 88 3.40 -6.93 8.82
C VAL A 88 3.61 -6.08 10.08
N ASP A 89 4.69 -6.34 10.82
CA ASP A 89 5.02 -5.57 12.02
C ASP A 89 6.54 -5.35 12.08
N THR A 90 6.94 -4.07 12.12
CA THR A 90 8.35 -3.64 12.32
C THR A 90 9.02 -4.42 13.45
N LYS A 91 8.30 -4.70 14.54
CA LYS A 91 8.82 -5.37 15.74
C LYS A 91 9.20 -6.83 15.53
N MET A 92 8.71 -7.46 14.45
CA MET A 92 9.06 -8.84 14.13
C MET A 92 10.46 -8.94 13.52
N SER A 93 10.95 -7.88 12.88
CA SER A 93 12.31 -7.88 12.34
C SER A 93 13.32 -7.65 13.46
N PRO A 94 14.31 -8.54 13.66
CA PRO A 94 15.41 -8.30 14.59
C PRO A 94 16.40 -7.24 14.09
N PHE A 95 16.22 -6.77 12.85
CA PHE A 95 17.14 -5.83 12.21
C PHE A 95 16.66 -4.39 12.23
N LEU A 96 15.34 -4.18 12.38
CA LEU A 96 14.75 -2.85 12.52
C LEU A 96 14.73 -2.47 14.00
N LYS A 97 14.92 -1.18 14.27
CA LYS A 97 14.85 -0.64 15.63
C LYS A 97 13.41 -0.81 16.15
N PRO A 98 13.21 -1.43 17.35
CA PRO A 98 11.87 -1.59 17.93
C PRO A 98 11.16 -0.27 18.23
N ASP A 99 11.95 0.79 18.41
CA ASP A 99 11.60 2.18 18.68
C ASP A 99 11.83 3.09 17.45
N ALA A 100 11.87 2.51 16.25
CA ALA A 100 12.00 3.25 15.01
C ALA A 100 10.93 4.37 14.91
N ASP A 101 11.37 5.55 14.51
CA ASP A 101 10.48 6.71 14.35
C ASP A 101 9.38 6.41 13.31
N MET A 102 8.27 7.15 13.38
CA MET A 102 7.11 6.95 12.49
C MET A 102 7.50 7.09 11.01
N ALA A 103 8.47 7.96 10.70
CA ALA A 103 9.02 8.09 9.35
C ALA A 103 9.74 6.81 8.86
N CYS A 104 10.45 6.11 9.75
CA CYS A 104 11.12 4.85 9.43
C CYS A 104 10.11 3.70 9.23
N CYS A 105 9.05 3.66 10.04
CA CYS A 105 8.00 2.65 9.88
C CYS A 105 7.14 2.84 8.61
N HIS A 106 7.11 4.07 8.09
CA HIS A 106 6.46 4.44 6.83
C HIS A 106 7.40 4.36 5.61
N ASP A 107 8.68 3.99 5.78
CA ASP A 107 9.58 3.89 4.64
C ASP A 107 9.24 2.64 3.79
N LEU A 108 9.18 2.81 2.47
CA LEU A 108 8.89 1.72 1.55
C LEU A 108 9.90 0.57 1.69
N GLU A 109 11.18 0.86 1.93
CA GLU A 109 12.20 -0.16 2.13
C GLU A 109 11.95 -0.96 3.42
N ALA A 110 11.38 -0.33 4.47
CA ALA A 110 10.99 -1.04 5.69
C ALA A 110 9.86 -2.03 5.39
N TYR A 111 8.84 -1.63 4.64
CA TYR A 111 7.79 -2.53 4.17
C TYR A 111 8.34 -3.70 3.37
N LEU A 112 9.23 -3.42 2.43
CA LEU A 112 9.81 -4.45 1.57
C LEU A 112 10.71 -5.42 2.34
N HIS A 113 11.45 -4.92 3.33
CA HIS A 113 12.22 -5.74 4.26
C HIS A 113 11.32 -6.64 5.09
N LEU A 114 10.22 -6.10 5.61
CA LEU A 114 9.24 -6.86 6.37
C LEU A 114 8.58 -7.96 5.54
N VAL A 115 8.26 -7.68 4.28
CA VAL A 115 7.69 -8.67 3.34
C VAL A 115 8.70 -9.76 3.00
N ASP A 116 9.97 -9.44 2.76
CA ASP A 116 11.02 -10.43 2.47
C ASP A 116 11.25 -11.39 3.67
N GLY A 117 11.07 -10.87 4.89
CA GLY A 117 11.16 -11.66 6.10
C GLY A 117 9.87 -12.34 6.55
N PHE A 118 8.73 -12.03 5.93
CA PHE A 118 7.43 -12.57 6.32
C PHE A 118 7.27 -14.02 5.83
N LEU A 119 6.93 -14.91 6.76
CA LEU A 119 6.61 -16.31 6.45
C LEU A 119 5.13 -16.61 6.73
N ALA A 120 4.65 -16.25 7.91
CA ALA A 120 3.28 -16.37 8.38
C ALA A 120 3.08 -15.54 9.66
N SER A 121 1.83 -15.24 10.03
CA SER A 121 1.49 -14.40 11.19
C SER A 121 2.07 -14.87 12.53
N ASN A 122 2.29 -16.18 12.72
CA ASN A 122 2.78 -16.77 13.97
C ASN A 122 4.15 -17.44 13.81
N SER A 123 4.96 -16.95 12.89
CA SER A 123 6.28 -17.52 12.60
C SER A 123 7.39 -16.49 12.85
N PRO A 124 8.60 -16.95 13.23
CA PRO A 124 9.73 -16.06 13.37
C PRO A 124 10.10 -15.43 12.03
N PHE A 125 10.65 -14.22 12.11
CA PHE A 125 11.17 -13.51 10.94
C PHE A 125 12.24 -14.34 10.24
N ARG A 126 12.15 -14.41 8.91
CA ARG A 126 13.08 -15.21 8.12
C ARG A 126 14.51 -14.67 8.29
N PRO A 127 15.46 -15.49 8.78
CA PRO A 127 16.81 -15.01 9.10
C PRO A 127 17.64 -14.67 7.86
N ASN A 128 17.28 -15.22 6.71
CA ASN A 128 17.97 -15.01 5.43
C ASN A 128 17.30 -13.93 4.56
N ALA A 129 16.50 -13.03 5.15
CA ALA A 129 15.99 -11.86 4.43
C ALA A 129 17.20 -11.03 3.94
N LYS A 130 17.24 -10.77 2.63
CA LYS A 130 18.39 -10.14 1.95
C LYS A 130 18.16 -8.67 1.64
N ARG A 131 16.93 -8.18 1.82
CA ARG A 131 16.58 -6.78 1.56
C ARG A 131 17.35 -5.88 2.53
N SER A 132 18.27 -5.08 1.97
CA SER A 132 19.34 -4.38 2.69
C SER A 132 18.79 -3.27 3.58
N LEU A 133 19.15 -3.33 4.86
CA LEU A 133 18.82 -2.32 5.87
C LEU A 133 19.74 -1.09 5.83
N ALA A 134 20.67 -1.02 4.87
CA ALA A 134 21.66 0.05 4.79
C ALA A 134 21.05 1.46 4.65
N ARG A 135 19.77 1.57 4.27
CA ARG A 135 19.02 2.83 4.20
C ARG A 135 18.09 3.07 5.39
N LEU A 136 17.94 2.10 6.29
CA LEU A 136 16.95 2.07 7.38
C LEU A 136 17.58 2.15 8.78
N MET A 137 18.92 2.28 8.87
CA MET A 137 19.68 2.37 10.12
C MET A 137 19.96 3.80 10.58
#